data_AF-A0A4R2K896-F1
#
_entry.id   AF-A0A4R2K896-F1
#
_cell.length_a   1.000
_cell.length_b   1.000
_cell.length_c   1.000
_cell.angle_alpha   90.00
_cell.angle_beta   90.00
_cell.angle_gamma   90.00
#
_symmetry.space_group_name_H-M   'P 1'
#
loop_
_entity.id
_entity.type
_entity.pdbx_description
1 polymer ?
#
loop_
_entity_poly.entity_id
_entity_poly.type
_entity_poly.pdbx_seq_one_letter_code
_entity_poly.pdbx_strand_id
1 'polypeptide(L)' 'MDDIKKEFQKAVDALKYAIELSFKEYKKDPSKKDQIVALWQNTIGEFLQYFSKISEKYNAKDLYKAITKVMIFGK' A
#
# COMPACT_ATOMS: atom_id res chain seq x y z
N MET A 1 -18.45 10.10 6.11
CA MET A 1 -17.83 8.76 6.09
C MET A 1 -17.93 8.07 4.73
N ASP A 2 -19.01 8.26 3.97
CA ASP A 2 -19.18 7.54 2.70
C ASP A 2 -18.19 7.96 1.60
N ASP A 3 -17.77 9.23 1.56
CA ASP A 3 -16.71 9.66 0.64
C ASP A 3 -15.36 9.02 0.98
N ILE A 4 -15.04 8.90 2.27
CA ILE A 4 -13.84 8.19 2.73
C ILE A 4 -13.92 6.72 2.30
N LYS A 5 -15.05 6.04 2.50
CA LYS A 5 -15.23 4.64 2.06
C LYS A 5 -15.00 4.46 0.56
N LYS A 6 -15.48 5.38 -0.28
CA LYS A 6 -15.24 5.35 -1.73
C LYS A 6 -13.75 5.44 -2.06
N GLU A 7 -13.00 6.31 -1.39
CA GLU A 7 -11.56 6.42 -1.61
C GLU A 7 -10.81 5.15 -1.16
N PHE A 8 -11.20 4.54 -0.03
CA PHE A 8 -10.64 3.25 0.39
C PHE A 8 -10.94 2.13 -0.62
N GLN A 9 -12.15 2.11 -1.22
CA GLN A 9 -12.48 1.13 -2.24
C GLN A 9 -11.60 1.29 -3.49
N LYS A 10 -11.38 2.53 -3.95
CA LYS A 10 -10.47 2.82 -5.07
C LYS A 10 -9.04 2.35 -4.77
N ALA A 11 -8.56 2.57 -3.54
CA ALA A 11 -7.24 2.09 -3.13
C ALA A 11 -7.14 0.56 -3.18
N VAL A 12 -8.17 -0.15 -2.70
CA VAL A 12 -8.23 -1.63 -2.80
C VAL A 12 -8.22 -2.08 -4.26
N ASP A 13 -8.99 -1.42 -5.14
CA ASP A 13 -9.07 -1.81 -6.55
C ASP A 13 -7.76 -1.55 -7.30
N ALA A 14 -7.07 -0.44 -6.99
CA ALA A 14 -5.73 -0.16 -7.51
C ALA A 14 -4.71 -1.21 -7.07
N LEU A 15 -4.72 -1.61 -5.80
CA LEU A 15 -3.83 -2.66 -5.28
C LEU A 15 -4.11 -4.03 -5.92
N LYS A 16 -5.38 -4.41 -6.09
CA LYS A 16 -5.77 -5.65 -6.79
C LYS A 16 -5.24 -5.66 -8.21
N TYR A 17 -5.41 -4.55 -8.94
CA TYR A 17 -4.93 -4.44 -10.31
C TYR A 17 -3.40 -4.55 -10.41
N ALA A 18 -2.66 -3.88 -9.50
CA ALA A 18 -1.20 -3.98 -9.45
C ALA A 18 -0.72 -5.41 -9.15
N ILE A 19 -1.40 -6.13 -8.26
CA ILE A 19 -1.13 -7.55 -7.98
C ILE A 19 -1.36 -8.38 -9.24
N GLU A 20 -2.49 -8.21 -9.92
CA GLU A 20 -2.79 -8.98 -11.13
C GLU A 20 -1.74 -8.77 -12.22
N LEU A 21 -1.31 -7.52 -12.44
CA LEU A 21 -0.23 -7.20 -13.37
C LEU A 21 1.10 -7.84 -12.95
N SER A 22 1.44 -7.77 -11.67
CA SER A 22 2.66 -8.39 -11.11
C SER A 22 2.70 -9.90 -11.43
N PHE A 23 1.60 -10.60 -11.17
CA PHE A 23 1.53 -12.04 -11.43
C PHE A 23 1.46 -12.39 -12.91
N LYS A 24 0.77 -11.58 -13.73
CA LYS A 24 0.79 -11.73 -15.19
C LYS A 24 2.19 -11.58 -15.74
N GLU A 25 2.96 -10.62 -15.24
CA GLU A 25 4.32 -10.38 -15.71
C GLU A 25 5.29 -11.47 -15.25
N TYR A 26 5.19 -11.90 -13.99
CA TYR A 26 5.96 -13.03 -13.47
C TYR A 26 5.67 -14.33 -14.23
N LYS A 27 4.41 -14.59 -14.61
CA LYS A 27 4.03 -15.76 -15.42
C LYS A 27 4.70 -15.76 -16.80
N LYS A 28 4.90 -14.58 -17.41
CA LYS A 28 5.59 -14.44 -18.70
C LYS A 28 7.09 -14.64 -18.56
N ASP A 29 7.67 -14.05 -17.52
CA ASP A 29 9.11 -14.06 -17.27
C ASP A 29 9.41 -14.09 -15.76
N PRO A 30 9.69 -15.28 -15.19
CA PRO A 30 10.02 -15.42 -13.78
C PRO A 30 11.29 -14.69 -13.35
N SER A 31 12.21 -14.37 -14.27
CA SER A 31 13.44 -13.64 -13.95
C SER A 31 13.18 -12.21 -13.51
N LYS A 32 11.99 -11.65 -13.82
CA LYS A 32 11.55 -10.33 -13.38
C LYS A 32 11.13 -10.25 -11.91
N LYS A 33 11.18 -11.35 -11.16
CA LYS A 33 10.80 -11.39 -9.74
C LYS A 33 11.36 -10.21 -8.95
N ASP A 34 12.67 -9.97 -9.03
CA ASP A 34 13.31 -8.93 -8.21
C ASP A 34 12.92 -7.53 -8.66
N GLN A 35 12.63 -7.31 -9.95
CA GLN A 35 12.11 -6.04 -10.46
C GLN A 35 10.69 -5.78 -9.95
N ILE A 36 9.84 -6.81 -9.96
CA ILE A 36 8.47 -6.74 -9.42
C ILE A 36 8.52 -6.44 -7.92
N VAL A 37 9.39 -7.12 -7.16
CA VAL A 37 9.59 -6.85 -5.73
C VAL A 37 10.08 -5.42 -5.50
N ALA A 38 11.02 -4.92 -6.29
CA ALA A 38 11.52 -3.55 -6.18
C ALA A 38 10.41 -2.50 -6.41
N LEU A 39 9.50 -2.74 -7.36
CA LEU A 39 8.34 -1.86 -7.57
C LEU A 39 7.45 -1.82 -6.31
N TRP A 40 7.14 -2.97 -5.73
CA TRP A 40 6.36 -3.02 -4.48
C TRP A 40 7.07 -2.35 -3.30
N GLN A 41 8.38 -2.55 -3.16
CA GLN A 41 9.18 -1.90 -2.12
C GLN A 41 9.14 -0.38 -2.25
N ASN A 42 9.30 0.15 -3.47
CA ASN A 42 9.22 1.59 -3.71
C ASN A 42 7.81 2.14 -3.41
N THR A 43 6.77 1.48 -3.93
CA THR A 43 5.37 1.91 -3.70
C THR A 43 5.00 1.92 -2.22
N ILE A 44 5.32 0.85 -1.48
CA ILE A 44 5.05 0.77 -0.04
C ILE A 44 5.89 1.80 0.72
N GLY A 45 7.16 1.98 0.34
CA GLY A 45 8.06 2.96 0.94
C GLY A 45 7.54 4.39 0.82
N GLU A 46 7.15 4.81 -0.38
CA GLU A 46 6.57 6.15 -0.62
C GLU A 46 5.30 6.38 0.21
N PHE A 47 4.41 5.37 0.24
CA PHE A 47 3.20 5.44 1.04
C PHE A 47 3.49 5.60 2.54
N LEU A 48 4.39 4.78 3.10
CA LEU A 48 4.75 4.85 4.53
C LEU A 48 5.42 6.18 4.90
N GLN A 49 6.27 6.72 4.02
CA GLN A 49 6.87 8.04 4.22
C GLN A 49 5.80 9.14 4.27
N TYR A 50 4.84 9.12 3.33
CA TYR A 50 3.75 10.08 3.34
C TYR A 50 2.84 9.92 4.56
N PHE A 51 2.55 8.68 4.95
CA PHE A 51 1.73 8.37 6.12
C PHE A 51 2.34 8.91 7.42
N SER A 52 3.66 8.72 7.61
CA SER A 52 4.38 9.31 8.75
C SER A 52 4.25 10.84 8.77
N LYS A 53 4.53 11.51 7.65
CA LYS A 53 4.46 12.98 7.52
C LYS A 53 3.07 13.53 7.84
N ILE A 54 2.02 12.86 7.35
CA ILE A 54 0.64 13.27 7.63
C ILE A 54 0.29 13.07 9.10
N SER A 55 0.74 11.99 9.73
CA SER A 55 0.50 11.78 11.16
C SER A 55 1.10 12.88 12.03
N GLU A 56 2.29 13.37 11.68
CA GLU A 56 2.95 14.48 12.36
C GLU A 56 2.21 15.79 12.13
N LYS A 57 1.82 16.09 10.88
CA LYS A 57 1.06 17.30 10.51
C LYS A 57 -0.22 17.47 11.33
N TYR A 58 -0.93 16.38 11.62
CA TYR A 58 -2.18 16.40 12.37
C TYR A 58 -2.02 16.02 13.85
N ASN A 59 -0.78 15.87 14.35
CA ASN A 59 -0.48 15.39 15.71
C ASN A 59 -1.24 14.09 16.10
N ALA A 60 -1.39 13.18 15.13
CA ALA A 60 -2.26 12.01 15.22
C ALA A 60 -1.45 10.70 15.37
N LYS A 61 -0.47 10.68 16.28
CA LYS A 61 0.44 9.53 16.48
C LYS A 61 -0.28 8.24 16.88
N ASP A 62 -1.37 8.34 17.64
CA ASP A 62 -2.14 7.16 18.05
C ASP A 62 -2.89 6.53 16.87
N LEU A 63 -3.45 7.35 15.98
CA LEU A 63 -4.04 6.87 14.73
C LEU A 63 -2.97 6.23 13.83
N TYR A 64 -1.77 6.82 13.76
CA TYR A 64 -0.64 6.24 13.03
C TYR A 64 -0.30 4.83 13.54
N LYS A 65 -0.19 4.65 14.85
CA LYS A 65 0.08 3.34 15.48
C LYS A 65 -1.03 2.34 15.21
N ALA A 66 -2.30 2.76 15.35
CA ALA A 66 -3.45 1.90 15.12
C ALA A 66 -3.50 1.37 13.69
N ILE A 67 -3.35 2.24 12.69
CA ILE A 67 -3.34 1.83 11.27
C ILE A 67 -2.09 0.99 10.96
N THR A 68 -0.91 1.34 11.49
CA THR A 68 0.32 0.55 11.30
C THR A 68 0.15 -0.89 11.80
N LYS A 69 -0.51 -1.06 12.95
CA LYS A 69 -0.85 -2.39 13.48
C LYS A 69 -1.73 -3.17 12.51
N VAL A 70 -2.78 -2.56 11.98
CA VAL A 70 -3.66 -3.18 10.99
C VAL A 70 -2.90 -3.56 9.71
N MET A 71 -1.97 -2.72 9.24
CA MET A 71 -1.16 -3.02 8.04
C MET A 71 -0.25 -4.23 8.23
N ILE A 72 0.36 -4.38 9.41
CA ILE A 72 1.31 -5.47 9.69
C ILE A 72 0.58 -6.77 9.98
N PHE A 73 -0.54 -6.72 10.70
CA PHE A 73 -1.20 -7.93 11.23
C PHE A 73 -2.52 -8.29 10.53
N GLY A 74 -3.06 -7.41 9.69
CA GLY A 74 -4.36 -7.58 9.05
C GLY A 74 -5.56 -7.57 10.02
N LYS A 75 -5.33 -7.21 11.29
CA LYS A 75 -6.32 -7.15 12.37
C LYS A 75 -5.90 -6.19 13.48
#